data_AF-A0AAD7HYL5-F1
#
_entry.id   AF-A0AAD7HYL5-F1
#
_cell.length_a   1.000
_cell.length_b   1.000
_cell.length_c   1.000
_cell.angle_alpha   90.00
_cell.angle_beta   90.00
_cell.angle_gamma   90.00
#
_symmetry.space_group_name_H-M   'P 1'
#
loop_
_entity.id
_entity.type
_entity.pdbx_description
1 polymer ?
#
loop_
_entity_poly.entity_id
_entity_poly.type
_entity_poly.pdbx_seq_one_letter_code
_entity_poly.pdbx_strand_id
1 'polypeptide(L)' 'MSFPTGTRVFFWDGQGQTVRGTVERISRAADGTVFLDVKEDGGRTVSMPAASVTKE' A
#
# COMPACT_ATOMS: atom_id res chain seq x y z
N MET A 1 9.59 -6.00 -7.50
CA MET A 1 9.47 -4.53 -7.34
C MET A 1 9.64 -4.17 -5.88
N SER A 2 10.46 -3.16 -5.56
CA SER A 2 10.50 -2.58 -4.21
C SER A 2 9.64 -1.32 -4.17
N PHE A 3 8.83 -1.16 -3.14
CA PHE A 3 8.00 0.02 -2.89
C PHE A 3 8.63 0.82 -1.75
N PRO A 4 9.68 1.63 -1.98
CA PRO A 4 10.31 2.39 -0.90
C PRO A 4 9.30 3.33 -0.23
N THR A 5 9.55 3.64 1.04
CA THR A 5 8.76 4.64 1.77
C THR A 5 8.79 5.98 1.03
N GLY A 6 7.63 6.63 0.92
CA GLY A 6 7.40 7.80 0.09
C GLY A 6 6.94 7.50 -1.35
N THR A 7 6.84 6.23 -1.75
CA THR A 7 6.30 5.87 -3.08
C THR A 7 4.80 6.11 -3.13
N ARG A 8 4.33 6.81 -4.16
CA ARG A 8 2.90 6.89 -4.49
C ARG A 8 2.44 5.57 -5.08
N VAL A 9 1.37 5.05 -4.50
CA VAL A 9 0.76 3.79 -4.89
C VAL A 9 -0.74 3.98 -4.95
N PHE A 10 -1.39 3.14 -5.74
CA PHE A 10 -2.85 3.06 -5.78
C PHE A 10 -3.29 1.61 -5.64
N PHE A 11 -4.45 1.41 -5.04
CA PHE A 11 -5.08 0.11 -4.89
C PHE A 11 -6.57 0.23 -5.12
N TRP A 12 -7.23 -0.91 -5.28
CA TRP A 12 -8.68 -0.96 -5.43
C TRP A 12 -9.29 -1.34 -4.09
N ASP A 13 -10.19 -0.50 -3.59
CA ASP A 13 -10.99 -0.84 -2.41
C ASP A 13 -12.03 -1.92 -2.74
N GLY A 14 -12.62 -2.56 -1.72
CA GLY A 14 -13.68 -3.56 -1.89
C GLY A 14 -14.91 -3.05 -2.66
N GLN A 15 -15.08 -1.74 -2.80
CA GLN A 15 -16.10 -1.13 -3.66
C GLN A 15 -15.68 -0.94 -5.14
N GLY A 16 -14.48 -1.38 -5.53
CA GLY A 16 -13.96 -1.17 -6.88
C GLY A 16 -13.57 0.29 -7.16
N GLN A 17 -13.36 1.10 -6.12
CA GLN A 17 -12.83 2.46 -6.27
C GLN A 17 -11.30 2.43 -6.19
N THR A 18 -10.65 3.20 -7.06
CA THR A 18 -9.20 3.40 -7.00
C THR A 18 -8.89 4.36 -5.86
N VAL A 19 -8.24 3.85 -4.82
CA VAL A 19 -7.74 4.66 -3.73
C VAL A 19 -6.26 4.89 -3.91
N ARG A 20 -5.84 6.14 -3.69
CA ARG A 20 -4.48 6.60 -3.84
C ARG A 20 -3.90 6.95 -2.48
N GLY A 21 -2.62 6.61 -2.31
CA GLY A 21 -1.91 6.94 -1.10
C GLY A 21 -0.40 6.85 -1.26
N THR A 22 0.28 7.05 -0.15
CA THR A 22 1.74 7.03 -0.09
C THR A 22 2.19 5.96 0.90
N VAL A 23 3.18 5.16 0.51
CA VAL A 23 3.76 4.15 1.41
C VAL A 23 4.49 4.84 2.56
N GLU A 24 3.98 4.73 3.77
CA GLU A 24 4.64 5.22 5.00
C GLU A 24 5.56 4.19 5.60
N ARG A 25 5.20 2.90 5.52
CA ARG A 25 6.00 1.82 6.09
C ARG A 25 5.89 0.55 5.25
N ILE A 26 6.97 -0.22 5.28
CA ILE A 26 7.05 -1.54 4.65
C ILE A 26 7.36 -2.52 5.78
N SER A 27 6.51 -3.52 5.92
CA SER A 27 6.69 -4.60 6.88
C SER A 27 6.76 -5.91 6.12
N ARG A 28 7.57 -6.86 6.57
CA ARG A 28 7.63 -8.19 5.96
C ARG A 28 7.22 -9.21 6.99
N ALA A 29 6.20 -10.00 6.69
CA ALA A 29 5.78 -11.10 7.54
C ALA A 29 6.82 -12.24 7.51
N ALA A 30 6.79 -13.08 8.54
CA ALA A 30 7.67 -14.25 8.66
C ALA A 30 7.54 -15.22 7.47
N ASP A 31 6.36 -15.25 6.83
CA ASP A 31 6.05 -16.04 5.64
C ASP A 31 6.69 -15.46 4.35
N GLY A 32 7.36 -14.31 4.44
CA GLY A 32 8.00 -13.64 3.31
C GLY A 32 7.10 -12.63 2.59
N THR A 33 5.80 -12.63 2.88
CA THR A 33 4.81 -11.65 2.38
C THR A 33 5.18 -10.23 2.81
N VAL A 34 5.24 -9.31 1.85
CA VAL A 34 5.49 -7.89 2.10
C VAL A 34 4.16 -7.18 2.29
N PHE A 35 4.03 -6.43 3.38
CA PHE A 35 2.93 -5.54 3.71
C PHE A 35 3.39 -4.09 3.56
N LEU A 36 2.51 -3.25 3.05
CA LEU A 36 2.70 -1.82 2.87
C LEU A 36 1.65 -1.11 3.72
N ASP A 37 2.10 -0.27 4.63
CA ASP A 37 1.27 0.72 5.30
C ASP A 37 1.20 1.93 4.37
N VAL A 38 0.03 2.12 3.75
CA VAL A 38 -0.24 3.18 2.80
C VAL A 38 -1.11 4.22 3.49
N LYS A 39 -0.62 5.46 3.54
CA LYS A 39 -1.41 6.62 3.96
C LYS A 39 -2.21 7.15 2.79
N GLU A 40 -3.51 6.95 2.86
CA GLU A 40 -4.48 7.49 1.91
C GLU A 40 -4.57 9.00 2.03
N ASP A 41 -4.92 9.68 0.94
CA ASP A 41 -5.11 11.13 0.90
C ASP A 41 -6.22 11.60 1.87
N GLY A 42 -7.18 10.71 2.17
CA GLY A 42 -8.21 10.91 3.19
C GLY A 42 -7.71 10.87 4.64
N GLY A 43 -6.40 10.72 4.87
CA GLY A 43 -5.77 10.74 6.19
C GLY A 43 -5.81 9.41 6.94
N ARG A 44 -6.34 8.34 6.32
CA ARG A 44 -6.39 7.00 6.89
C ARG A 44 -5.16 6.20 6.43
N THR A 45 -4.59 5.43 7.33
CA THR A 45 -3.51 4.49 7.01
C THR A 45 -4.08 3.09 6.88
N VAL A 46 -3.80 2.44 5.76
CA VAL A 46 -4.26 1.08 5.45
C VAL A 46 -3.05 0.18 5.26
N SER A 47 -3.06 -0.96 5.95
CA SER A 47 -2.00 -1.97 5.83
C SER A 47 -2.46 -3.07 4.89
N MET A 48 -1.76 -3.23 3.77
CA MET A 48 -2.15 -4.16 2.69
C MET A 48 -0.95 -4.93 2.16
N PRO A 49 -1.12 -6.17 1.67
CA PRO A 49 -0.05 -6.89 1.02
C PRO A 49 0.39 -6.15 -0.25
N ALA A 50 1.70 -6.04 -0.47
CA ALA A 50 2.33 -5.38 -1.63
C ALA A 50 1.83 -5.94 -2.98
N ALA A 51 1.34 -7.18 -2.99
CA ALA A 51 0.75 -7.82 -4.15
C ALA A 51 -0.59 -7.19 -4.60
N SER A 52 -1.30 -6.54 -3.68
CA SER A 52 -2.59 -5.88 -3.95
C SER A 52 -2.45 -4.39 -4.28
N VAL A 53 -1.22 -3.87 -4.28
CA VAL A 53 -0.94 -2.44 -4.46
C VAL A 53 -0.17 -2.25 -5.77
N THR A 54 -0.58 -1.26 -6.56
CA THR A 54 0.06 -0.96 -7.84
C THR A 54 0.87 0.32 -7.73
N LYS A 55 2.08 0.32 -8.28
CA LYS A 55 2.91 1.53 -8.34
C LYS A 55 2.35 2.47 -9.40
N GLU A 56 2.19 3.75 -9.06
CA GLU A 56 1.92 4.80 -10.05
C GLU A 56 3.17 5.10 -10.91
#